data_AF-A0A6J5JLP2-F1
#
_entry.id   AF-A0A6J5JLP2-F1
#
_cell.length_a   1.000
_cell.length_b   1.000
_cell.length_c   1.000
_cell.angle_alpha   90.00
_cell.angle_beta   90.00
_cell.angle_gamma   90.00
#
_symmetry.space_group_name_H-M   'P 1'
#
loop_
_entity.id
_entity.type
_entity.pdbx_description
1 polymer ?
#
loop_
_entity_poly.entity_id
_entity_poly.type
_entity_poly.pdbx_seq_one_letter_code
_entity_poly.pdbx_strand_id
1 'polypeptide(L)'
;MIQLTRPLRAIAVAGALLACAAPTFAQADNPIGMWQTIDDSTHQPKALVQIAEDGDGALTGKVVKGLGANDTPDRRCTACTDERKDQLIKGMTIIKAMKKEGDHWDGGNILDPENGKVYKCKMTLEDGGQKLVVRGYIGVSLLGRSQTWVRQQ
;
A
#
# COMPACT_ATOMS: atom_id res chain seq x y z
N MET A 1 -8.74 -11.86 82.27
CA MET A 1 -7.42 -11.68 81.63
C MET A 1 -6.91 -13.04 81.17
N ILE A 2 -6.19 -13.05 80.04
CA ILE A 2 -5.60 -14.19 79.29
C ILE A 2 -6.38 -14.58 78.02
N GLN A 3 -5.69 -14.29 76.91
CA GLN A 3 -5.97 -14.46 75.49
C GLN A 3 -5.66 -15.90 75.01
N LEU A 4 -6.34 -16.39 73.97
CA LEU A 4 -5.87 -17.42 73.01
C LEU A 4 -6.82 -17.41 71.78
N THR A 5 -6.56 -16.59 70.75
CA THR A 5 -5.79 -16.85 69.50
C THR A 5 -6.43 -17.76 68.43
N ARG A 6 -6.87 -17.09 67.34
CA ARG A 6 -6.75 -17.40 65.89
C ARG A 6 -7.62 -18.53 65.26
N PRO A 7 -7.89 -18.54 63.93
CA PRO A 7 -7.42 -17.65 62.85
C PRO A 7 -8.52 -17.08 61.91
N LEU A 8 -8.14 -16.03 61.17
CA LEU A 8 -8.86 -15.49 60.00
C LEU A 8 -9.11 -16.58 58.94
N ARG A 9 -10.31 -16.60 58.36
CA ARG A 9 -10.51 -17.08 56.99
C ARG A 9 -10.79 -15.87 56.10
N ALA A 10 -9.72 -15.26 55.61
CA ALA A 10 -9.80 -14.36 54.47
C ALA A 10 -10.14 -15.21 53.25
N ILE A 11 -11.37 -15.08 52.72
CA ILE A 11 -11.71 -15.61 51.41
C ILE A 11 -11.10 -14.66 50.39
N ALA A 12 -9.86 -14.96 49.97
CA ALA A 12 -9.23 -14.26 48.86
C ALA A 12 -9.95 -14.65 47.56
N VAL A 13 -10.68 -13.71 46.99
CA VAL A 13 -11.23 -13.79 45.63
C VAL A 13 -10.06 -13.71 44.65
N ALA A 14 -9.54 -14.85 44.22
CA ALA A 14 -8.57 -14.91 43.12
C ALA A 14 -9.33 -15.03 41.79
N GLY A 15 -9.88 -13.90 41.33
CA GLY A 15 -10.38 -13.78 39.96
C GLY A 15 -9.20 -13.74 39.00
N ALA A 16 -8.92 -14.85 38.33
CA ALA A 16 -7.97 -14.89 37.23
C ALA A 16 -8.55 -14.11 36.03
N LEU A 17 -8.24 -12.82 35.97
CA LEU A 17 -8.42 -12.00 34.77
C LEU A 17 -7.43 -12.51 33.72
N LEU A 18 -7.87 -13.46 32.88
CA LEU A 18 -7.24 -13.70 31.59
C LEU A 18 -7.40 -12.42 30.76
N ALA A 19 -6.39 -11.56 30.78
CA ALA A 19 -6.27 -10.46 29.85
C ALA A 19 -6.00 -11.05 28.47
N CYS A 20 -7.05 -11.26 27.68
CA CYS A 20 -6.94 -11.54 26.26
C CYS A 20 -6.33 -10.30 25.59
N ALA A 21 -5.01 -10.28 25.42
CA ALA A 21 -4.35 -9.33 24.54
C ALA A 21 -4.78 -9.63 23.11
N ALA A 22 -5.83 -8.96 22.63
CA ALA A 22 -6.17 -8.99 21.22
C ALA A 22 -4.95 -8.43 20.43
N PRO A 23 -4.51 -9.09 19.36
CA PRO A 23 -3.43 -8.56 18.54
C PRO A 23 -3.89 -7.22 17.97
N THR A 24 -3.22 -6.14 18.39
CA THR A 24 -3.35 -4.84 17.72
C THR A 24 -2.60 -4.95 16.41
N PHE A 25 -3.33 -4.99 15.29
CA PHE A 25 -2.70 -4.83 13.99
C PHE A 25 -2.23 -3.38 13.90
N ALA A 26 -0.91 -3.17 13.87
CA ALA A 26 -0.33 -1.86 13.62
C ALA A 26 -0.86 -1.34 12.26
N GLN A 27 -1.61 -0.24 12.29
CA GLN A 27 -2.07 0.39 11.05
C GLN A 27 -0.86 0.99 10.34
N ALA A 28 -0.66 0.61 9.07
CA ALA A 28 0.36 1.25 8.25
C ALA A 28 -0.15 2.64 7.87
N ASP A 29 0.51 3.68 8.38
CA ASP A 29 0.14 5.09 8.21
C ASP A 29 0.75 5.72 6.94
N ASN A 30 1.51 4.94 6.19
CA ASN A 30 2.18 5.35 4.97
C ASN A 30 2.14 4.25 3.89
N PRO A 31 2.20 4.64 2.61
CA PRO A 31 2.11 3.71 1.48
C PRO A 31 3.45 3.08 1.11
N ILE A 32 4.54 3.32 1.85
CA ILE A 32 5.83 2.67 1.59
C ILE A 32 5.67 1.16 1.78
N GLY A 33 6.26 0.39 0.88
CA GLY A 33 6.21 -1.08 0.90
C GLY A 33 5.85 -1.72 -0.43
N MET A 34 5.45 -2.98 -0.36
CA MET A 34 5.15 -3.82 -1.51
C MET A 34 3.65 -3.89 -1.76
N TRP A 35 3.25 -3.74 -3.02
CA TRP A 35 1.85 -3.67 -3.42
C TRP A 35 1.58 -4.55 -4.64
N GLN A 36 0.53 -5.35 -4.57
CA GLN A 36 -0.03 -6.05 -5.72
C GLN A 36 -1.10 -5.18 -6.38
N THR A 37 -0.89 -4.82 -7.65
CA THR A 37 -1.84 -4.04 -8.42
C THR A 37 -2.93 -4.95 -9.00
N ILE A 38 -4.18 -4.51 -8.96
CA ILE A 38 -5.33 -5.22 -9.54
C ILE A 38 -5.84 -4.44 -10.76
N ASP A 39 -6.08 -5.13 -11.87
CA ASP A 39 -6.69 -4.54 -13.04
C ASP A 39 -8.14 -4.16 -12.77
N ASP A 40 -8.51 -2.90 -13.04
CA ASP A 40 -9.87 -2.39 -12.79
C ASP A 40 -10.93 -2.98 -13.73
N SER A 41 -10.54 -3.53 -14.88
CA SER A 41 -11.46 -4.14 -15.83
C SER A 41 -11.60 -5.64 -15.65
N THR A 42 -10.48 -6.35 -15.49
CA THR A 42 -10.46 -7.83 -15.41
C THR A 42 -10.42 -8.36 -13.98
N HIS A 43 -10.16 -7.50 -12.98
CA HIS A 43 -10.01 -7.86 -11.57
C HIS A 43 -8.87 -8.87 -11.29
N GLN A 44 -7.93 -9.00 -12.22
CA GLN A 44 -6.79 -9.89 -12.09
C GLN A 44 -5.54 -9.17 -11.55
N PRO A 45 -4.64 -9.85 -10.83
CA PRO A 45 -3.35 -9.31 -10.46
C PRO A 45 -2.49 -8.98 -11.69
N LYS A 46 -1.92 -7.78 -11.75
CA LYS A 46 -1.09 -7.33 -12.89
C LYS A 46 0.41 -7.27 -12.60
N ALA A 47 0.80 -6.82 -11.42
CA ALA A 47 2.18 -6.55 -11.07
C ALA A 47 2.39 -6.45 -9.56
N LEU A 48 3.63 -6.64 -9.13
CA LEU A 48 4.12 -6.17 -7.85
C LEU A 48 4.87 -4.85 -8.03
N VAL A 49 4.50 -3.84 -7.26
CA VAL A 49 5.12 -2.52 -7.24
C VAL A 49 5.66 -2.25 -5.85
N GLN A 50 6.92 -1.81 -5.78
CA GLN A 50 7.52 -1.30 -4.56
C GLN A 50 7.35 0.22 -4.53
N ILE A 51 6.80 0.75 -3.45
CA ILE A 51 6.75 2.19 -3.18
C ILE A 51 7.80 2.51 -2.13
N ALA A 52 8.57 3.57 -2.37
CA ALA A 52 9.62 4.07 -1.48
C ALA A 52 9.64 5.60 -1.50
N GLU A 53 10.24 6.19 -0.48
CA GLU A 53 10.50 7.63 -0.42
C GLU A 53 11.82 7.95 -1.13
N ASP A 54 11.86 9.03 -1.90
CA ASP A 54 13.09 9.58 -2.47
C ASP A 54 13.80 10.53 -1.50
N GLY A 55 14.95 11.06 -1.90
CA GLY A 55 15.74 11.96 -1.06
C GLY A 55 15.06 13.29 -0.72
N ASP A 56 14.00 13.66 -1.44
CA ASP A 56 13.24 14.90 -1.27
C ASP A 56 11.95 14.69 -0.47
N GLY A 57 11.71 13.46 0.01
CA GLY A 57 10.52 13.10 0.79
C GLY A 57 9.29 12.79 -0.06
N ALA A 58 9.42 12.72 -1.39
CA ALA A 58 8.33 12.34 -2.26
C ALA A 58 8.33 10.83 -2.50
N LEU A 59 7.15 10.24 -2.68
CA LEU A 59 7.06 8.83 -2.97
C LEU A 59 7.32 8.56 -4.46
N THR A 60 8.14 7.55 -4.68
CA THR A 60 8.44 6.94 -5.97
C THR A 60 8.03 5.48 -5.94
N GLY A 61 7.92 4.86 -7.10
CA GLY A 61 7.57 3.45 -7.13
C GLY A 61 7.96 2.74 -8.40
N LYS A 62 8.41 1.50 -8.21
CA LYS A 62 9.10 0.69 -9.20
C LYS A 62 8.41 -0.65 -9.36
N VAL A 63 8.22 -1.09 -10.61
CA VAL A 63 7.69 -2.43 -10.89
C VAL A 63 8.75 -3.46 -10.54
N VAL A 64 8.45 -4.34 -9.59
CA VAL A 64 9.34 -5.43 -9.16
C VAL A 64 9.22 -6.64 -10.08
N LYS A 65 7.99 -6.98 -10.47
CA LYS A 65 7.69 -7.99 -11.49
C LYS A 65 6.25 -7.83 -12.00
N GLY A 66 5.99 -8.33 -13.21
CA GLY A 66 4.62 -8.57 -13.64
C GLY A 66 4.02 -9.80 -12.97
N LEU A 67 2.70 -9.96 -13.08
CA LEU A 67 1.95 -11.12 -12.60
C LEU A 67 1.01 -11.60 -13.71
N GLY A 68 0.66 -12.88 -13.69
CA GLY A 68 -0.25 -13.47 -14.69
C GLY A 68 0.28 -13.29 -16.10
N ALA A 69 -0.55 -12.73 -16.98
CA ALA A 69 -0.17 -12.45 -18.37
C ALA A 69 1.02 -11.48 -18.52
N ASN A 70 1.33 -10.72 -17.47
CA ASN A 70 2.42 -9.74 -17.48
C ASN A 70 3.74 -10.30 -16.93
N ASP A 71 3.78 -11.55 -16.44
CA ASP A 71 4.99 -12.16 -15.87
C ASP A 71 5.95 -12.67 -16.95
N THR A 72 6.45 -11.72 -17.75
CA THR A 72 7.44 -11.94 -18.79
C THR A 72 8.72 -11.15 -18.46
N PRO A 73 9.87 -11.81 -18.22
CA PRO A 73 11.09 -11.14 -17.78
C PRO A 73 11.59 -10.03 -18.73
N ASP A 74 11.45 -10.24 -20.04
CA ASP A 74 11.96 -9.35 -21.08
C ASP A 74 10.91 -8.36 -21.59
N ARG A 75 9.78 -8.21 -20.89
CA ARG A 75 8.71 -7.31 -21.29
C ARG A 75 9.21 -5.85 -21.23
N ARG A 76 9.06 -5.13 -22.34
CA ARG A 76 9.50 -3.74 -22.52
C ARG A 76 8.32 -2.81 -22.68
N CYS A 77 8.47 -1.54 -22.27
CA CYS A 77 7.45 -0.53 -22.50
C CYS A 77 7.57 0.03 -23.93
N THR A 78 7.05 -0.70 -24.92
CA THR A 78 7.05 -0.28 -26.32
C THR A 78 6.08 0.88 -26.60
N ALA A 79 5.02 1.01 -25.78
CA ALA A 79 4.04 2.09 -25.88
C ALA A 79 4.54 3.41 -25.27
N CYS A 80 5.55 3.37 -24.40
CA CYS A 80 6.11 4.57 -23.79
C CYS A 80 6.72 5.50 -24.85
N THR A 81 6.64 6.80 -24.61
CA THR A 81 7.16 7.84 -25.50
C THR A 81 8.28 8.68 -24.86
N ASP A 82 8.58 8.44 -23.59
CA ASP A 82 9.60 9.15 -22.81
C ASP A 82 10.89 8.34 -22.65
N GLU A 83 11.73 8.68 -21.67
CA GLU A 83 13.00 7.99 -21.39
C GLU A 83 12.86 6.48 -21.09
N ARG A 84 11.64 6.02 -20.82
CA ARG A 84 11.32 4.62 -20.52
C ARG A 84 10.93 3.82 -21.76
N LYS A 85 10.88 4.44 -22.94
CA LYS A 85 10.62 3.75 -24.21
C LYS A 85 11.62 2.62 -24.44
N ASP A 86 11.08 1.45 -24.78
CA ASP A 86 11.83 0.21 -25.04
C ASP A 86 12.70 -0.29 -23.86
N GLN A 87 12.55 0.30 -22.68
CA GLN A 87 13.18 -0.18 -21.44
C GLN A 87 12.40 -1.33 -20.84
N LEU A 88 13.10 -2.19 -20.09
CA LEU A 88 12.47 -3.28 -19.34
C LEU A 88 11.46 -2.70 -18.34
N ILE A 89 10.26 -3.27 -18.33
CA ILE A 89 9.22 -2.91 -17.36
C ILE A 89 9.62 -3.41 -15.97
N LYS A 90 10.25 -4.58 -15.89
CA LYS A 90 10.87 -5.04 -14.65
C LYS A 90 11.96 -4.06 -14.23
N GLY A 91 11.76 -3.45 -13.08
CA GLY A 91 12.62 -2.42 -12.53
C GLY A 91 12.35 -1.01 -13.04
N MET A 92 11.30 -0.79 -13.82
CA MET A 92 10.91 0.54 -14.27
C MET A 92 10.26 1.35 -13.14
N THR A 93 10.73 2.58 -12.95
CA THR A 93 10.05 3.56 -12.10
C THR A 93 8.82 4.10 -12.82
N ILE A 94 7.64 3.80 -12.26
CA ILE A 94 6.34 4.19 -12.82
C ILE A 94 5.66 5.28 -12.01
N ILE A 95 5.84 5.32 -10.68
CA ILE A 95 5.30 6.36 -9.79
C ILE A 95 6.39 7.42 -9.57
N LYS A 96 6.04 8.70 -9.72
CA LYS A 96 6.94 9.82 -9.43
C LYS A 96 6.21 10.94 -8.67
N ALA A 97 6.95 11.61 -7.78
CA ALA A 97 6.58 12.89 -7.15
C ALA A 97 5.27 12.91 -6.35
N MET A 98 4.84 11.78 -5.78
CA MET A 98 3.64 11.72 -4.95
C MET A 98 3.95 12.31 -3.56
N LYS A 99 3.22 13.33 -3.13
CA LYS A 99 3.45 14.03 -1.86
C LYS A 99 2.26 13.93 -0.94
N LYS A 100 2.51 13.86 0.37
CA LYS A 100 1.44 13.78 1.37
C LYS A 100 0.67 15.10 1.43
N GLU A 101 -0.65 15.00 1.32
CA GLU A 101 -1.62 16.09 1.44
C GLU A 101 -2.73 15.66 2.39
N GLY A 102 -2.61 16.02 3.67
CA GLY A 102 -3.55 15.57 4.69
C GLY A 102 -3.52 14.05 4.89
N ASP A 103 -4.61 13.39 4.51
CA ASP A 103 -4.85 11.95 4.64
C ASP A 103 -4.56 11.13 3.36
N HIS A 104 -4.13 11.79 2.29
CA HIS A 104 -3.82 11.16 1.00
C HIS A 104 -2.49 11.67 0.44
N TRP A 105 -2.11 11.15 -0.72
CA TRP A 105 -0.97 11.64 -1.49
C TRP A 105 -1.43 12.08 -2.88
N ASP A 106 -0.96 13.23 -3.35
CA ASP A 106 -1.32 13.81 -4.65
C ASP A 106 -0.10 14.53 -5.27
N GLY A 107 -0.29 15.27 -6.36
CA GLY A 107 0.71 16.07 -7.05
C GLY A 107 1.65 15.27 -7.97
N GLY A 108 1.69 13.95 -7.78
CA GLY A 108 2.51 13.04 -8.57
C GLY A 108 1.79 12.44 -9.78
N ASN A 109 2.48 11.50 -10.42
CA ASN A 109 1.96 10.81 -11.58
C ASN A 109 2.39 9.34 -11.64
N ILE A 110 1.65 8.56 -12.41
CA ILE A 110 1.92 7.15 -12.68
C ILE A 110 1.90 6.90 -14.18
N LEU A 111 2.97 6.28 -14.69
CA LEU A 111 3.02 5.72 -16.03
C LEU A 111 2.29 4.37 -16.05
N ASP A 112 1.40 4.20 -17.03
CA ASP A 112 0.85 2.90 -17.41
C ASP A 112 1.68 2.32 -18.57
N PRO A 113 2.49 1.26 -18.35
CA PRO A 113 3.32 0.69 -19.39
C PRO A 113 2.52 0.03 -20.53
N GLU A 114 1.24 -0.30 -20.32
CA GLU A 114 0.41 -0.96 -21.34
C GLU A 114 0.02 -0.01 -22.48
N ASN A 115 -0.14 1.28 -22.18
CA ASN A 115 -0.54 2.29 -23.15
C ASN A 115 0.44 3.48 -23.24
N GLY A 116 1.51 3.47 -22.44
CA GLY A 116 2.55 4.49 -22.42
C GLY A 116 2.13 5.84 -21.86
N LYS A 117 0.91 5.96 -21.31
CA LYS A 117 0.38 7.23 -20.82
C LYS A 117 0.78 7.47 -19.38
N VAL A 118 1.05 8.73 -19.07
CA VAL A 118 1.32 9.21 -17.73
C VAL A 118 0.07 9.93 -17.21
N TYR A 119 -0.45 9.45 -16.09
CA TYR A 119 -1.66 9.97 -15.45
C TYR A 119 -1.30 10.73 -14.19
N LYS A 120 -2.00 11.84 -13.92
CA LYS A 120 -1.99 12.43 -12.58
C LYS A 120 -2.70 11.47 -11.64
N CYS A 121 -2.17 11.31 -10.43
CA CYS A 121 -2.67 10.33 -9.49
C CYS A 121 -2.87 10.87 -8.09
N LYS A 122 -3.93 10.39 -7.44
CA LYS A 122 -4.16 10.49 -6.00
C LYS A 122 -4.10 9.10 -5.39
N MET A 123 -3.46 8.97 -4.23
CA MET A 123 -3.35 7.72 -3.48
C MET A 123 -3.97 7.88 -2.09
N THR A 124 -4.83 6.95 -1.69
CA THR A 124 -5.47 6.94 -0.38
C THR A 124 -5.31 5.56 0.24
N LEU A 125 -4.85 5.51 1.49
CA LEU A 125 -4.81 4.26 2.25
C LEU A 125 -6.20 3.97 2.82
N GLU A 126 -6.61 2.71 2.69
CA GLU A 126 -7.85 2.19 3.24
C GLU A 126 -7.57 0.90 4.02
N ASP A 127 -8.59 0.42 4.74
CA ASP A 127 -8.55 -0.89 5.40
C ASP A 127 -7.36 -1.03 6.35
N GLY A 128 -7.14 -0.01 7.19
CA GLY A 128 -6.01 0.04 8.13
C GLY A 128 -4.64 0.07 7.46
N GLY A 129 -4.57 0.49 6.19
CA GLY A 129 -3.36 0.52 5.39
C GLY A 129 -3.13 -0.74 4.56
N GLN A 130 -4.04 -1.71 4.58
CA GLN A 130 -3.93 -2.95 3.79
C GLN A 130 -4.30 -2.76 2.32
N LYS A 131 -5.04 -1.70 2.00
CA LYS A 131 -5.41 -1.32 0.64
C LYS A 131 -4.89 0.07 0.30
N LEU A 132 -4.47 0.25 -0.94
CA LEU A 132 -4.11 1.53 -1.51
C LEU A 132 -5.01 1.79 -2.70
N VAL A 133 -5.91 2.76 -2.58
CA VAL A 133 -6.75 3.19 -3.69
C VAL A 133 -5.98 4.23 -4.49
N VAL A 134 -5.71 3.92 -5.75
CA VAL A 134 -4.96 4.75 -6.68
C VAL A 134 -5.91 5.28 -7.75
N ARG A 135 -6.18 6.57 -7.74
CA ARG A 135 -7.05 7.24 -8.70
C ARG A 135 -6.23 7.97 -9.76
N GLY A 136 -6.28 7.48 -11.01
CA GLY A 136 -5.66 8.12 -12.17
C GLY A 136 -6.66 8.96 -12.96
N TYR A 137 -6.25 10.17 -13.38
CA TYR A 137 -7.10 11.09 -14.11
C TYR A 137 -6.34 11.95 -15.12
N ILE A 138 -7.08 12.52 -16.09
CA ILE A 138 -6.57 13.50 -17.07
C ILE A 138 -7.30 14.81 -16.82
N GLY A 139 -6.54 15.88 -16.53
CA GLY A 139 -7.12 17.19 -16.19
C GLY A 139 -7.63 17.23 -14.75
N VAL A 140 -8.92 16.95 -14.54
CA VAL A 140 -9.59 17.00 -13.23
C VAL A 140 -9.83 15.61 -12.65
N SER A 141 -9.69 15.46 -11.33
CA SER A 141 -9.81 14.16 -10.65
C SER A 141 -11.19 13.53 -10.73
N LEU A 142 -12.25 14.30 -11.00
CA LEU A 142 -13.60 13.79 -11.20
C LEU A 142 -13.69 12.90 -12.45
N LEU A 143 -12.87 13.15 -13.48
CA LEU A 143 -12.86 12.41 -14.74
C LEU A 143 -11.68 11.43 -14.78
N GLY A 144 -11.80 10.36 -14.00
CA GLY A 144 -10.75 9.36 -13.84
C GLY A 144 -11.26 8.00 -13.39
N ARG A 145 -10.34 7.05 -13.27
CA ARG A 145 -10.60 5.68 -12.78
C ARG A 145 -9.77 5.40 -11.55
N SER A 146 -10.28 4.51 -10.70
CA SER A 146 -9.58 4.06 -9.51
C SER A 146 -9.19 2.59 -9.65
N GLN A 147 -8.00 2.24 -9.18
CA GLN A 147 -7.54 0.87 -8.98
C GLN A 147 -7.28 0.66 -7.49
N THR A 148 -7.57 -0.54 -6.99
CA THR A 148 -7.25 -0.92 -5.62
C THR A 148 -6.03 -1.83 -5.64
N TRP A 149 -5.00 -1.45 -4.91
CA TRP A 149 -3.79 -2.24 -4.73
C TRP A 149 -3.81 -2.88 -3.35
N VAL A 150 -3.27 -4.10 -3.26
CA VAL A 150 -3.29 -4.91 -2.05
C VAL A 150 -1.88 -5.01 -1.48
N ARG A 151 -1.70 -4.62 -0.22
CA ARG A 151 -0.38 -4.67 0.44
C ARG A 151 0.12 -6.11 0.51
N GLN A 152 1.38 -6.32 0.19
CA GLN A 152 2.09 -7.59 0.37
C GLN A 152 2.98 -7.42 1.61
N GLN A 153 2.77 -8.29 2.59
CA GLN A 153 3.55 -8.34 3.84
C GLN A 153 4.88 -9.07 3.62
#